data_AF-A0A831LNT4-F1
#
_entry.id   AF-A0A831LNT4-F1
#
_cell.length_a   1.000
_cell.length_b   1.000
_cell.length_c   1.000
_cell.angle_alpha   90.00
_cell.angle_beta   90.00
_cell.angle_gamma   90.00
#
_symmetry.space_group_name_H-M   'P 1'
#
loop_
_entity.id
_entity.type
_entity.pdbx_description
1 polymer ?
#
loop_
_entity_poly.entity_id
_entity_poly.type
_entity_poly.pdbx_seq_one_letter_code
_entity_poly.pdbx_strand_id
1 'polypeptide(L)' 'DGIFIETHPNPAEAKSDGANMLKLAHLEPLLEKLSGLYKFVKKL' A
#
# COMPACT_ATOMS: atom_id res chain seq x y z
N ASP A 1 -14.18 -7.79 -0.81
CA ASP A 1 -12.81 -7.94 -0.28
C ASP A 1 -12.00 -6.68 -0.51
N GLY A 2 -11.05 -6.42 0.36
CA GLY A 2 -10.20 -5.23 0.30
C GLY A 2 -8.95 -5.41 1.16
N ILE A 3 -8.07 -4.43 1.11
CA ILE A 3 -6.83 -4.38 1.89
C ILE A 3 -6.78 -3.07 2.67
N PHE A 4 -6.06 -3.10 3.79
CA PHE A 4 -5.77 -1.93 4.60
C PHE A 4 -4.26 -1.70 4.60
N ILE A 5 -3.84 -0.45 4.40
CA ILE A 5 -2.43 -0.06 4.36
C ILE A 5 -2.27 1.27 5.09
N GLU A 6 -1.43 1.30 6.12
CA GLU A 6 -0.99 2.54 6.76
C GLU A 6 0.19 3.13 6.00
N THR A 7 0.21 4.45 5.84
CA THR A 7 1.26 5.12 5.06
C THR A 7 1.72 6.41 5.73
N HIS A 8 2.99 6.75 5.55
CA HIS A 8 3.55 8.03 6.01
C HIS A 8 4.57 8.57 5.00
N PRO A 9 4.68 9.90 4.78
CA PRO A 9 5.73 10.46 3.93
C PRO A 9 7.14 10.07 4.39
N ASN A 10 7.36 10.05 5.71
CA ASN A 10 8.60 9.61 6.34
C ASN A 10 8.30 8.69 7.54
N PRO A 11 8.17 7.36 7.36
CA PRO A 11 7.76 6.46 8.44
C PRO A 11 8.63 6.53 9.71
N ALA A 12 9.90 6.91 9.59
CA ALA A 12 10.80 7.08 10.74
C ALA A 12 10.39 8.22 11.69
N GLU A 13 9.59 9.19 11.21
CA GLU A 13 9.06 10.31 12.00
C GLU A 13 7.61 10.10 12.44
N ALA A 14 7.01 8.94 12.14
CA ALA A 14 5.64 8.68 12.53
C ALA A 14 5.53 8.61 14.07
N LYS A 15 4.51 9.27 14.62
CA LYS A 15 4.26 9.30 16.08
C LYS A 15 3.80 7.95 16.66
N SER A 16 3.34 7.06 15.79
CA SER A 16 2.96 5.68 16.11
C SER A 16 3.30 4.80 14.91
N ASP A 17 3.66 3.54 15.16
CA ASP A 17 3.72 2.45 14.19
C ASP A 17 4.53 2.68 12.91
N GLY A 18 5.47 3.63 12.91
CA GLY A 18 6.29 3.96 11.75
C GLY A 18 7.00 2.77 11.10
N ALA A 19 7.42 1.77 11.88
CA ALA A 19 8.04 0.56 11.35
C ALA A 19 7.10 -0.29 10.46
N ASN A 20 5.77 -0.13 10.62
CA ASN A 20 4.74 -0.87 9.88
C ASN A 20 4.13 -0.06 8.73
N MET A 21 4.42 1.25 8.64
CA MET A 21 3.84 2.12 7.62
C MET A 21 4.64 2.07 6.32
N LEU A 22 3.95 2.00 5.19
CA LEU A 22 4.56 2.17 3.87
C LEU A 22 4.96 3.64 3.65
N LYS A 23 6.12 3.88 3.04
CA LYS A 23 6.47 5.22 2.52
C LYS A 23 5.41 5.66 1.51
N LEU A 24 4.80 6.83 1.72
CA LEU A 24 3.66 7.30 0.90
C LEU A 24 3.96 7.31 -0.61
N ALA A 25 5.19 7.69 -1.00
CA ALA A 25 5.62 7.70 -2.40
C ALA A 25 5.59 6.31 -3.09
N HIS A 26 5.48 5.22 -2.33
CA HIS A 26 5.36 3.86 -2.87
C HIS A 26 3.92 3.36 -2.96
N LEU A 27 2.93 4.13 -2.48
CA LEU A 27 1.53 3.69 -2.45
C LEU A 27 0.96 3.54 -3.86
N GLU A 28 1.12 4.54 -4.73
CA GLU A 28 0.63 4.50 -6.11
C GLU A 28 1.16 3.31 -6.91
N PRO A 29 2.49 3.10 -7.04
CA PRO A 29 3.02 1.96 -7.80
C PRO A 29 2.65 0.60 -7.17
N LEU A 30 2.38 0.53 -5.87
CA LEU A 30 1.86 -0.67 -5.22
C LEU A 30 0.41 -0.94 -5.66
N LEU A 31 -0.45 0.09 -5.61
CA LEU A 31 -1.87 -0.04 -5.98
C LEU A 31 -2.05 -0.38 -7.46
N GLU A 32 -1.22 0.13 -8.35
CA GLU A 32 -1.22 -0.25 -9.77
C GLU A 32 -1.00 -1.76 -9.95
N LYS A 33 0.01 -2.32 -9.28
CA LYS A 33 0.32 -3.75 -9.31
C LYS A 33 -0.82 -4.59 -8.73
N LEU A 34 -1.32 -4.20 -7.56
CA LEU A 34 -2.41 -4.93 -6.90
C LEU A 34 -3.71 -4.87 -7.70
N SER A 35 -4.03 -3.74 -8.32
CA SER A 35 -5.18 -3.60 -9.22
C SER A 35 -5.04 -4.50 -10.45
N GLY A 36 -3.85 -4.58 -11.04
CA GLY A 36 -3.55 -5.49 -12.15
C GLY A 36 -3.79 -6.95 -11.78
N LEU A 37 -3.25 -7.39 -10.64
CA LEU A 37 -3.45 -8.75 -10.13
C LEU A 37 -4.92 -9.05 -9.82
N TYR A 38 -5.62 -8.12 -9.16
CA TYR A 38 -7.03 -8.29 -8.85
C TYR A 38 -7.88 -8.46 -10.11
N LYS A 39 -7.67 -7.61 -11.12
CA LYS A 39 -8.36 -7.72 -12.41
C LYS A 39 -8.04 -9.02 -13.12
N PHE A 40 -6.79 -9.51 -13.05
CA PHE A 40 -6.40 -10.79 -13.63
C PHE A 40 -7.15 -11.95 -12.97
N VAL A 41 -7.11 -12.04 -11.64
CA VAL A 41 -7.79 -13.09 -10.88
C VAL A 41 -9.31 -13.06 -11.09
N LYS A 42 -9.92 -11.88 -11.19
CA LYS A 42 -11.37 -11.73 -11.44
C LYS A 42 -11.83 -12.15 -12.84
N LYS A 43 -10.91 -12.33 -13.79
CA LYS A 43 -11.22 -12.79 -15.16
C LYS A 43 -11.07 -14.30 -15.34
N LEU A 44 -10.46 -14.98 -14.37
CA LEU A 44 -10.43 -16.44 -14.27
C LEU A 44 -11.79 -16.94 -13.75
#